data_AF-A0A2M7B819-F1
#
_entry.id   AF-A0A2M7B819-F1
#
_cell.length_a   1.000
_cell.length_b   1.000
_cell.length_c   1.000
_cell.angle_alpha   90.00
_cell.angle_beta   90.00
_cell.angle_gamma   90.00
#
_symmetry.space_group_name_H-M   'P 1'
#
loop_
_entity.id
_entity.type
_entity.pdbx_description
1 polymer ?
#
loop_
_entity_poly.entity_id
_entity_poly.type
_entity_poly.pdbx_seq_one_letter_code
_entity_poly.pdbx_strand_id
1 'polypeptide(L)'
;MTQERFNTFLKSQQLLMIGSEIMRAKVWQNKNQDKFLSALERGLELIDFSLAASKWKNNLFVLLYLRDKISEFYVGLAKYNIEILYQSL
;
A
#
# COMPACT_ATOMS: atom_id res chain seq x y z
N MET A 1 -3.19 -13.27 3.94
CA MET A 1 -3.56 -12.87 5.33
C MET A 1 -5.01 -12.43 5.30
N THR A 2 -5.86 -12.83 6.24
CA THR A 2 -7.28 -12.40 6.22
C THR A 2 -7.46 -11.02 6.84
N GLN A 3 -8.57 -10.37 6.51
CA GLN A 3 -8.95 -9.06 7.04
C GLN A 3 -9.15 -9.09 8.56
N GLU A 4 -9.76 -10.14 9.11
CA GLU A 4 -10.00 -10.29 10.55
C GLU A 4 -8.66 -10.33 11.30
N ARG A 5 -7.72 -11.15 10.82
CA ARG A 5 -6.38 -11.23 11.42
C ARG A 5 -5.67 -9.88 11.32
N PHE A 6 -5.73 -9.23 10.16
CA PHE A 6 -5.08 -7.94 9.95
C PHE A 6 -5.63 -6.84 10.89
N ASN A 7 -6.93 -6.87 11.17
CA ASN A 7 -7.59 -5.90 12.03
C ASN A 7 -7.19 -5.99 13.50
N THR A 8 -6.51 -7.07 13.92
CA THR A 8 -5.99 -7.20 15.29
C THR A 8 -4.74 -6.32 15.52
N PHE A 9 -4.01 -5.95 14.46
CA PHE A 9 -2.80 -5.12 14.56
C PHE A 9 -3.10 -3.64 14.85
N LEU A 10 -2.16 -2.97 15.51
CA LEU A 10 -2.19 -1.52 15.71
C LEU A 10 -2.08 -0.77 14.37
N LYS A 11 -2.56 0.47 14.30
CA LYS A 11 -2.44 1.31 13.09
C LYS A 11 -1.00 1.41 12.58
N SER A 12 -0.04 1.60 13.49
CA SER A 12 1.38 1.67 13.16
C SER A 12 1.92 0.38 12.54
N GLN A 13 1.48 -0.78 13.03
CA GLN A 13 1.84 -2.08 12.47
C GLN A 13 1.22 -2.29 11.10
N GLN A 14 -0.04 -1.87 10.91
CA GLN A 14 -0.71 -1.92 9.61
C GLN A 14 0.01 -1.05 8.57
N LEU A 15 0.39 0.18 8.96
CA LEU A 15 1.21 1.06 8.12
C LEU A 15 2.59 0.45 7.81
N LEU A 16 3.25 -0.18 8.80
CA LEU A 16 4.53 -0.83 8.58
C LEU A 16 4.44 -1.97 7.57
N MET A 17 3.35 -2.75 7.60
CA MET A 17 3.10 -3.80 6.62
C MET A 17 2.86 -3.20 5.22
N ILE A 18 2.04 -2.15 5.11
CA ILE A 18 1.84 -1.44 3.83
C ILE A 18 3.17 -0.87 3.29
N GLY A 19 3.95 -0.21 4.15
CA GLY A 19 5.26 0.32 3.78
C GLY A 19 6.25 -0.77 3.35
N SER A 20 6.20 -1.95 3.96
CA SER A 20 7.02 -3.10 3.56
C SER A 20 6.69 -3.57 2.14
N GLU A 21 5.41 -3.52 1.75
CA GLU A 21 4.97 -3.85 0.39
C GLU A 21 5.40 -2.81 -0.63
N ILE A 22 5.36 -1.53 -0.28
CA ILE A 22 5.89 -0.44 -1.11
C ILE A 22 7.40 -0.60 -1.31
N MET A 23 8.15 -0.92 -0.24
CA MET A 23 9.58 -1.23 -0.34
C MET A 23 9.85 -2.45 -1.23
N ARG A 24 9.02 -3.49 -1.12
CA ARG A 24 9.12 -4.69 -1.96
C ARG A 24 8.87 -4.36 -3.42
N ALA A 25 7.87 -3.55 -3.73
CA ALA A 25 7.64 -3.05 -5.09
C ALA A 25 8.86 -2.28 -5.60
N LYS A 26 9.42 -1.35 -4.82
CA LYS A 26 10.66 -0.63 -5.17
C LYS A 26 11.81 -1.57 -5.53
N VAL A 27 12.02 -2.63 -4.75
CA VAL A 27 13.10 -3.59 -5.00
C VAL A 27 12.97 -4.27 -6.37
N TRP A 28 11.75 -4.58 -6.80
CA TRP A 28 11.46 -5.29 -8.05
C TRP A 28 11.20 -4.38 -9.25
N GLN A 29 11.00 -3.08 -9.02
CA GLN A 29 10.84 -2.09 -10.09
C GLN A 29 12.00 -2.21 -11.09
N ASN A 30 11.67 -2.27 -12.38
CA ASN A 30 12.62 -2.45 -13.50
C ASN A 30 13.44 -3.76 -13.49
N LYS A 31 13.22 -4.67 -12.53
CA LYS A 31 13.92 -5.97 -12.44
C LYS A 31 13.02 -7.14 -12.78
N ASN A 32 11.77 -7.11 -12.29
CA ASN A 32 10.80 -8.16 -12.53
C ASN A 32 9.38 -7.58 -12.41
N GLN A 33 8.68 -7.51 -13.54
CA GLN A 33 7.36 -6.89 -13.62
C GLN A 33 6.32 -7.62 -12.76
N ASP A 34 6.30 -8.95 -12.79
CA ASP A 34 5.32 -9.74 -12.04
C ASP A 34 5.46 -9.54 -10.53
N LYS A 35 6.72 -9.53 -10.03
CA LYS A 35 7.00 -9.28 -8.62
C LYS A 35 6.74 -7.83 -8.21
N PHE A 36 6.94 -6.88 -9.13
CA PHE A 36 6.58 -5.49 -8.92
C PHE A 36 5.05 -5.35 -8.76
N LEU A 37 4.27 -5.86 -9.71
CA LEU A 37 2.81 -5.82 -9.67
C LEU A 37 2.25 -6.56 -8.46
N SER A 38 2.75 -7.76 -8.15
CA SER A 38 2.32 -8.54 -6.98
C SER A 38 2.54 -7.80 -5.65
N ALA A 39 3.60 -6.99 -5.55
CA ALA A 39 3.84 -6.17 -4.37
C ALA A 39 2.86 -4.98 -4.29
N LEU A 40 2.53 -4.34 -5.41
CA LEU A 40 1.53 -3.28 -5.47
C LEU A 40 0.13 -3.80 -5.11
N GLU A 41 -0.28 -4.93 -5.69
CA GLU A 41 -1.56 -5.59 -5.39
C GLU A 41 -1.70 -5.90 -3.90
N ARG A 42 -0.61 -6.42 -3.31
CA ARG A 42 -0.58 -6.70 -1.88
C ARG A 42 -0.66 -5.42 -1.05
N GLY A 43 -0.01 -4.34 -1.46
CA GLY A 43 -0.14 -3.03 -0.84
C GLY A 43 -1.58 -2.51 -0.88
N LEU A 44 -2.25 -2.60 -2.03
CA LEU A 44 -3.66 -2.22 -2.20
C LEU A 44 -4.58 -3.03 -1.29
N GLU A 45 -4.40 -4.36 -1.24
CA GLU A 45 -5.19 -5.24 -0.37
C GLU A 45 -5.08 -4.85 1.11
N LEU A 46 -3.87 -4.53 1.58
CA LEU A 46 -3.66 -4.09 2.97
C LEU A 46 -4.29 -2.73 3.27
N ILE A 47 -4.30 -1.83 2.29
CA ILE A 47 -5.00 -0.54 2.42
C ILE A 47 -6.52 -0.77 2.46
N ASP A 48 -7.06 -1.64 1.61
CA ASP A 48 -8.49 -1.96 1.59
C ASP A 48 -8.93 -2.60 2.92
N PHE A 49 -8.11 -3.48 3.51
CA PHE A 49 -8.35 -3.99 4.87
C PHE A 49 -8.32 -2.87 5.93
N SER A 50 -7.41 -1.90 5.78
CA SER A 50 -7.33 -0.74 6.70
C SER A 50 -8.57 0.15 6.59
N LEU A 51 -9.04 0.42 5.37
CA LEU A 51 -10.24 1.22 5.10
C LEU A 51 -11.50 0.58 5.69
N ALA A 52 -11.59 -0.75 5.67
CA ALA A 52 -12.70 -1.48 6.26
C ALA A 52 -12.66 -1.55 7.80
N ALA A 53 -11.57 -1.14 8.44
CA ALA A 53 -11.43 -1.21 9.89
C ALA A 53 -11.92 0.08 10.58
N SER A 54 -12.76 -0.07 11.60
CA SER A 54 -13.34 1.06 12.35
C SER A 54 -12.31 2.01 12.96
N LYS A 55 -11.09 1.51 13.27
CA LYS A 55 -10.01 2.33 13.82
C LYS A 55 -9.56 3.43 12.86
N TRP A 56 -9.70 3.26 11.55
CA TRP A 56 -9.25 4.23 10.53
C TRP A 56 -10.27 5.30 10.16
N LYS A 57 -11.48 5.27 10.73
CA LYS A 57 -12.57 6.22 10.40
C LYS A 57 -12.16 7.71 10.41
N ASN A 58 -11.22 8.09 11.26
CA ASN A 58 -10.74 9.48 11.37
C ASN A 58 -9.48 9.79 10.53
N ASN A 59 -8.92 8.81 9.82
CA ASN A 59 -7.69 8.92 9.04
C ASN A 59 -7.83 8.33 7.62
N LEU A 60 -9.05 8.32 7.07
CA LEU A 60 -9.35 7.72 5.77
C LEU A 60 -8.62 8.42 4.62
N PHE A 61 -8.43 9.74 4.70
CA PHE A 61 -7.80 10.52 3.63
C PHE A 61 -6.41 9.99 3.26
N VAL A 62 -5.55 9.73 4.25
CA VAL A 62 -4.19 9.24 4.02
C VAL A 62 -4.20 7.87 3.34
N LEU A 63 -5.10 6.97 3.79
CA LEU A 63 -5.23 5.64 3.19
C LEU A 63 -5.72 5.71 1.74
N LEU A 64 -6.74 6.53 1.47
CA LEU A 64 -7.28 6.71 0.13
C LEU A 64 -6.26 7.37 -0.81
N TYR A 65 -5.53 8.37 -0.33
CA TYR A 65 -4.46 9.00 -1.09
C TYR A 65 -3.35 8.00 -1.42
N LEU A 66 -2.91 7.18 -0.45
CA LEU A 66 -1.92 6.15 -0.69
C LEU A 66 -2.43 5.08 -1.68
N ARG A 67 -3.70 4.69 -1.56
CA ARG A 67 -4.35 3.76 -2.49
C ARG A 67 -4.34 4.30 -3.92
N ASP A 68 -4.70 5.56 -4.09
CA ASP A 68 -4.72 6.24 -5.39
C ASP A 68 -3.31 6.27 -6.00
N LYS A 69 -2.31 6.66 -5.21
CA LYS A 69 -0.92 6.68 -5.67
C LYS A 69 -0.39 5.31 -6.04
N ILE A 70 -0.66 4.26 -5.26
CA ILE A 70 -0.29 2.89 -5.64
C ILE A 70 -1.03 2.45 -6.91
N SER A 71 -2.30 2.84 -7.08
CA SER A 71 -3.08 2.52 -8.26
C SER A 71 -2.48 3.16 -9.52
N GLU A 72 -1.98 4.40 -9.45
CA GLU A 72 -1.25 5.05 -10.56
C GLU A 72 -0.05 4.19 -11.02
N PHE A 73 0.72 3.62 -10.09
CA PHE A 73 1.82 2.70 -10.44
C PHE A 73 1.31 1.40 -11.05
N TYR A 74 0.23 0.85 -10.52
CA TYR A 74 -0.33 -0.43 -10.97
C TYR A 74 -0.85 -0.35 -12.42
N VAL A 75 -1.56 0.71 -12.77
CA VAL A 75 -2.10 0.90 -14.14
C VAL A 75 -1.09 1.53 -15.12
N GLY A 76 0.14 1.79 -14.68
CA GLY A 76 1.20 2.37 -15.52
C GLY A 76 1.02 3.87 -15.82
N LEU A 77 0.21 4.58 -15.04
CA LEU A 77 -0.01 6.03 -15.19
C LEU A 77 0.89 6.89 -14.28
N ALA A 78 1.68 6.26 -13.42
CA ALA A 78 2.59 6.96 -12.52
C ALA A 78 3.63 7.79 -13.30
N LYS A 79 3.66 9.09 -13.02
CA LYS A 79 4.59 10.06 -13.64
C LYS A 79 5.94 10.14 -12.95
N TYR A 80 6.06 9.53 -11.77
CA TYR A 80 7.22 9.61 -10.89
C TYR A 80 7.69 8.21 -10.47
N ASN A 81 8.88 8.14 -9.89
CA ASN A 81 9.38 6.90 -9.30
C ASN A 81 8.58 6.56 -8.02
N ILE A 82 8.50 5.27 -7.68
CA ILE A 82 7.82 4.75 -6.49
C ILE A 82 8.37 5.33 -5.18
N GLU A 83 9.57 5.91 -5.22
CA GLU A 83 10.14 6.69 -4.13
C GLU A 83 9.26 7.84 -3.64
N ILE A 84 8.36 8.37 -4.47
CA ILE A 84 7.45 9.44 -4.04
C ILE A 84 6.43 8.96 -2.99
N LEU A 85 6.15 7.65 -2.93
CA LEU A 85 5.22 7.08 -1.95
C LEU A 85 5.73 7.23 -0.50
N TYR A 86 7.04 7.35 -0.29
CA TYR A 86 7.60 7.55 1.06
C TYR A 86 7.34 8.94 1.62
N GLN A 87 7.10 9.95 0.78
CA GLN A 87 6.77 11.30 1.26
C GLN A 87 5.32 11.41 1.78
N SER A 88 4.55 10.32 1.64
CA SER A 88 3.12 10.27 1.93
C SER A 88 2.77 9.43 3.17
N LEU A 89 3.78 8.82 3.80
CA LEU A 89 3.70 8.03 5.03
C LEU A 89 4.27 8.82 6.21
#